data_AF-A0A847P4Q3-F1
#
_entry.id   AF-A0A847P4Q3-F1
#
_cell.length_a   1.000
_cell.length_b   1.000
_cell.length_c   1.000
_cell.angle_alpha   90.00
_cell.angle_beta   90.00
_cell.angle_gamma   90.00
#
_symmetry.space_group_name_H-M   'P 1'
#
loop_
_entity.id
_entity.type
_entity.pdbx_description
1 polymer ?
#
loop_
_entity_poly.entity_id
_entity_poly.type
_entity_poly.pdbx_seq_one_letter_code
_entity_poly.pdbx_strand_id
1 'polypeptide(L)'
;MLKIITTNKWLHLLLPAAIIGIIIPFCIKKDLVIFPGDPGIELTSYTDTIHPNEDGNTVIKEFKVDSSRIYIEYTIGRMNSSRYAGFQWIVHPPKKFVDISDYDHLVISFDESTTEEFVVIILQLFTDGFSRLEDRMTWRYFSKELPIKDKQKKFSIPLKEFETPLWWFNQYKINEAALSKPDFSKLGMISIQDGSDAFGHHRAIALKELRFHKEKSLAFSLIGLLLFYYLVYGIGSWLSVLLKTKKHPLAIPYQILEIENDTADEKKKVLEYLGNNFSNQSLSLSRMSDEIGIPTIKISSIIKKEYNLTFRQYLNTIRITEAKRLLQETKLQISQIAYRVGYTNLTHFCRTFNRITNVSPNTFRQESSENSDEEEDCDNPLKPKVKPQNGKTSSDNTVPLKSKTFTE
;
A
#
# COMPACT_ATOMS: atom_id res chain seq x y z
N MET A 1 -2.87 0.35 20.55
CA MET A 1 -1.80 -0.46 19.95
C MET A 1 -1.06 0.22 18.78
N LEU A 2 -1.73 0.83 17.79
CA LEU A 2 -1.06 1.43 16.61
C LEU A 2 -0.03 2.55 16.91
N LYS A 3 -0.19 3.31 18.01
CA LYS A 3 0.75 4.40 18.37
C LYS A 3 2.10 3.91 18.94
N ILE A 4 2.16 2.71 19.50
CA ILE A 4 3.38 2.13 20.10
C ILE A 4 4.33 1.64 18.99
N ILE A 5 3.78 1.18 17.86
CA ILE A 5 4.56 0.64 16.73
C ILE A 5 5.28 1.75 15.96
N THR A 6 4.78 2.98 15.95
CA THR A 6 5.36 4.09 15.17
C THR A 6 6.40 4.93 15.93
N THR A 7 6.53 4.79 17.25
CA THR A 7 7.42 5.62 18.07
C THR A 7 8.79 4.99 18.33
N ASN A 8 8.89 3.66 18.37
CA ASN A 8 10.15 2.97 18.66
C ASN A 8 10.84 2.45 17.40
N LYS A 9 11.59 3.33 16.72
CA LYS A 9 12.42 2.97 15.55
C LYS A 9 13.39 1.81 15.83
N TRP A 10 13.86 1.68 17.07
CA TRP A 10 14.72 0.58 17.51
C TRP A 10 14.04 -0.79 17.45
N LEU A 11 12.72 -0.88 17.65
CA LEU A 11 12.00 -2.15 17.61
C LEU A 11 11.97 -2.74 16.18
N HIS A 12 11.89 -1.88 15.17
CA HIS A 12 11.96 -2.24 13.74
C HIS A 12 13.35 -2.70 13.29
N LEU A 13 14.38 -2.44 14.09
CA LEU A 13 15.77 -2.82 13.81
C LEU A 13 16.19 -4.07 14.61
N LEU A 14 15.79 -4.15 15.88
CA LEU A 14 16.18 -5.22 16.79
C LEU A 14 15.36 -6.52 16.60
N LEU A 15 14.06 -6.43 16.34
CA LEU A 15 13.20 -7.60 16.13
C LEU A 15 13.64 -8.43 14.89
N PRO A 16 13.88 -7.84 13.70
CA PRO A 16 14.38 -8.57 12.55
C PRO A 16 15.80 -9.10 12.78
N ALA A 17 16.68 -8.36 13.44
CA ALA A 17 18.03 -8.83 13.76
C ALA A 17 18.00 -10.07 14.67
N ALA A 18 17.11 -10.09 15.67
CA ALA A 18 16.90 -11.25 16.52
C ALA A 18 16.31 -12.45 15.75
N ILE A 19 15.30 -12.21 14.90
CA ILE A 19 14.69 -13.25 14.06
C ILE A 19 15.71 -13.83 13.07
N ILE A 20 16.52 -12.99 12.42
CA ILE A 20 17.61 -13.41 11.53
C ILE A 20 18.65 -14.23 12.30
N GLY A 21 19.01 -13.79 13.52
CA GLY A 21 19.92 -14.54 14.40
C GLY A 21 19.40 -15.93 14.76
N ILE A 22 18.08 -16.11 14.87
CA ILE A 22 17.43 -17.42 15.10
C ILE A 22 17.37 -18.24 13.80
N ILE A 23 17.08 -17.63 12.65
CA ILE A 23 16.87 -18.33 11.37
C ILE A 23 18.19 -18.84 10.77
N ILE A 24 19.26 -18.04 10.84
CA ILE A 24 20.54 -18.35 10.18
C ILE A 24 21.09 -19.73 10.56
N PRO A 25 21.18 -20.11 11.85
CA PRO A 25 21.63 -21.44 12.25
C PRO A 25 20.80 -22.58 11.64
N PHE A 26 19.47 -22.44 11.57
CA PHE A 26 18.57 -23.44 10.99
C PHE A 26 18.76 -23.58 9.47
N CYS A 27 19.03 -22.48 8.78
CA CYS A 27 19.24 -22.50 7.32
C CYS A 27 20.60 -23.09 6.92
N ILE A 28 21.64 -22.89 7.74
CA ILE A 28 23.02 -23.28 7.44
C ILE A 28 23.29 -24.76 7.73
N LYS A 29 22.52 -25.42 8.61
CA LYS A 29 22.74 -26.83 8.93
C LYS A 29 22.64 -27.68 7.65
N LYS A 30 23.73 -28.39 7.36
CA LYS A 30 23.84 -29.32 6.24
C LYS A 30 23.33 -30.69 6.67
N ASP A 31 22.84 -31.45 5.69
CA ASP A 31 22.47 -32.84 5.90
C ASP A 31 23.67 -33.62 6.42
N LEU A 32 23.44 -34.48 7.41
CA LEU A 32 24.46 -35.40 7.91
C LEU A 32 24.37 -36.69 7.10
N VAL A 33 25.44 -37.02 6.39
CA VAL A 33 25.60 -38.28 5.68
C VAL A 33 26.61 -39.12 6.46
N ILE A 34 26.29 -40.40 6.67
CA ILE A 34 27.19 -41.34 7.33
C ILE A 34 27.80 -42.22 6.25
N PHE A 35 29.11 -42.11 6.06
CA PHE A 35 29.80 -42.83 5.00
C PHE A 35 30.39 -44.16 5.50
N PRO A 36 30.44 -45.20 4.64
CA PRO A 36 31.05 -46.51 4.93
C PRO A 36 32.56 -46.53 5.29
N GLY A 37 33.20 -45.38 5.50
CA GLY A 37 34.62 -45.28 5.88
C GLY A 37 34.89 -44.11 6.83
N ASP A 38 33.85 -43.53 7.43
CA ASP A 38 34.02 -42.48 8.43
C ASP A 38 34.84 -43.01 9.62
N PRO A 39 35.88 -42.30 10.10
CA PRO A 39 36.67 -42.77 11.23
C PRO A 39 35.78 -43.08 12.44
N GLY A 40 35.94 -44.27 13.03
CA GLY A 40 35.10 -44.73 14.15
C GLY A 40 33.68 -45.16 13.75
N ILE A 41 33.41 -45.42 12.47
CA ILE A 41 32.16 -46.03 12.01
C ILE A 41 32.52 -47.23 11.14
N GLU A 42 32.03 -48.40 11.53
CA GLU A 42 32.23 -49.66 10.80
C GLU A 42 30.93 -50.03 10.11
N LEU A 43 30.97 -50.31 8.81
CA LEU A 43 29.84 -50.86 8.07
C LEU A 43 30.02 -52.37 7.91
N THR A 44 29.07 -53.16 8.41
CA THR A 44 29.11 -54.62 8.34
C THR A 44 27.75 -55.19 7.91
N SER A 45 27.77 -56.37 7.30
CA SER A 45 26.57 -57.16 7.06
C SER A 45 26.36 -58.19 8.18
N TYR A 46 25.12 -58.62 8.39
CA TYR A 46 24.77 -59.56 9.45
C TYR A 46 23.51 -60.37 9.10
N THR A 47 23.38 -61.54 9.74
CA THR A 47 22.22 -62.44 9.63
C THR A 47 21.82 -62.99 10.99
N ASP A 48 20.69 -63.70 11.03
CA ASP A 48 20.21 -64.46 12.19
C ASP A 48 20.99 -65.76 12.50
N THR A 49 22.07 -66.04 11.78
CA THR A 49 22.74 -67.36 11.80
C THR A 49 24.17 -67.28 12.33
N ILE A 50 24.45 -68.12 13.35
CA ILE A 50 25.81 -68.31 13.89
C ILE A 50 26.63 -69.24 12.97
N HIS A 51 25.94 -70.10 12.21
CA HIS A 51 26.53 -71.08 11.29
C HIS A 51 25.96 -70.92 9.87
N PRO A 52 26.53 -70.05 9.02
CA PRO A 52 25.98 -69.74 7.71
C PRO A 52 26.02 -70.91 6.70
N ASN A 53 26.71 -72.01 7.01
CA ASN A 53 26.96 -73.11 6.08
C ASN A 53 26.03 -74.33 6.28
N GLU A 54 25.02 -74.25 7.14
CA GLU A 54 24.04 -75.33 7.34
C GLU A 54 22.79 -75.11 6.47
N ASP A 55 22.23 -76.18 5.93
CA ASP A 55 21.07 -76.12 5.05
C ASP A 55 19.84 -75.56 5.77
N GLY A 56 19.20 -74.55 5.16
CA GLY A 56 18.01 -73.91 5.72
C GLY A 56 18.30 -72.70 6.61
N ASN A 57 19.56 -72.29 6.74
CA ASN A 57 19.96 -71.03 7.37
C ASN A 57 19.86 -69.85 6.40
N THR A 58 19.70 -68.64 6.95
CA THR A 58 19.85 -67.40 6.19
C THR A 58 21.30 -67.23 5.77
N VAL A 59 21.52 -66.95 4.49
CA VAL A 59 22.84 -66.82 3.89
C VAL A 59 22.95 -65.51 3.12
N ILE A 60 24.00 -64.73 3.40
CA ILE A 60 24.41 -63.60 2.56
C ILE A 60 25.25 -64.16 1.42
N LYS A 61 24.81 -63.90 0.19
CA LYS A 61 25.54 -64.28 -1.02
C LYS A 61 26.58 -63.23 -1.39
N GLU A 62 26.20 -61.96 -1.26
CA GLU A 62 27.04 -60.85 -1.64
C GLU A 62 26.79 -59.63 -0.75
N PHE A 63 27.87 -58.95 -0.37
CA PHE A 63 27.81 -57.64 0.26
C PHE A 63 28.86 -56.74 -0.39
N LYS A 64 28.41 -55.68 -1.05
CA LYS A 64 29.24 -54.75 -1.81
C LYS A 64 28.94 -53.31 -1.44
N VAL A 65 29.99 -52.51 -1.39
CA VAL A 65 29.92 -51.09 -1.10
C VAL A 65 30.62 -50.36 -2.25
N ASP A 66 29.82 -49.69 -3.07
CA ASP A 66 30.29 -48.89 -4.20
C ASP A 66 30.19 -47.40 -3.86
N SER A 67 30.75 -46.54 -4.71
CA SER A 67 30.63 -45.08 -4.54
C SER A 67 29.20 -44.54 -4.70
N SER A 68 28.28 -45.35 -5.26
CA SER A 68 26.90 -44.95 -5.56
C SER A 68 25.83 -45.70 -4.77
N ARG A 69 26.18 -46.84 -4.14
CA ARG A 69 25.22 -47.68 -3.41
C ARG A 69 25.90 -48.67 -2.46
N ILE A 70 25.15 -49.11 -1.45
CA ILE A 70 25.42 -50.29 -0.64
C ILE A 70 24.47 -51.38 -1.09
N TYR A 71 24.99 -52.54 -1.45
CA TYR A 71 24.24 -53.66 -1.99
C TYR A 71 24.45 -54.90 -1.13
N ILE A 72 23.36 -55.53 -0.69
CA ILE A 72 23.38 -56.83 -0.06
C ILE A 72 22.44 -57.77 -0.79
N GLU A 73 22.90 -58.99 -1.03
CA GLU A 73 22.15 -60.08 -1.66
C GLU A 73 22.14 -61.26 -0.70
N TYR A 74 20.96 -61.82 -0.45
CA TYR A 74 20.80 -62.88 0.56
C TYR A 74 19.62 -63.79 0.24
N THR A 75 19.52 -64.89 0.98
CA THR A 75 18.39 -65.82 0.95
C THR A 75 17.99 -66.13 2.37
N ILE A 76 16.72 -65.85 2.71
CA ILE A 76 16.19 -66.08 4.06
C ILE A 76 15.95 -67.57 4.29
N GLY A 77 16.51 -68.10 5.38
CA GLY A 77 16.43 -69.50 5.77
C GLY A 77 15.08 -69.90 6.38
N ARG A 78 14.85 -71.20 6.53
CA ARG A 78 13.64 -71.78 7.14
C ARG A 78 13.80 -72.10 8.63
N MET A 79 15.02 -72.33 9.12
CA MET A 79 15.26 -72.94 10.43
C MET A 79 14.97 -72.02 11.62
N ASN A 80 15.25 -70.73 11.52
CA ASN A 80 15.11 -69.80 12.65
C ASN A 80 13.72 -69.19 12.75
N SER A 81 13.26 -68.97 13.98
CA SER A 81 11.99 -68.29 14.27
C SER A 81 12.05 -66.77 14.08
N SER A 82 13.21 -66.15 14.30
CA SER A 82 13.47 -64.73 14.06
C SER A 82 14.48 -64.59 12.94
N ARG A 83 13.98 -64.40 11.72
CA ARG A 83 14.79 -64.37 10.49
C ARG A 83 15.12 -62.94 10.12
N TYR A 84 16.38 -62.64 9.84
CA TYR A 84 16.78 -61.32 9.37
C TYR A 84 18.11 -61.39 8.64
N ALA A 85 18.23 -60.59 7.59
CA ALA A 85 19.49 -60.30 6.93
C ALA A 85 19.55 -58.81 6.66
N GLY A 86 20.71 -58.22 6.82
CA GLY A 86 20.86 -56.78 6.67
C GLY A 86 22.30 -56.32 6.78
N PHE A 87 22.44 -55.01 6.87
CA PHE A 87 23.71 -54.36 7.14
C PHE A 87 23.52 -53.19 8.09
N GLN A 88 24.60 -52.83 8.78
CA GLN A 88 24.56 -51.88 9.87
C GLN A 88 25.83 -51.05 9.94
N TRP A 89 25.68 -49.79 10.33
CA TRP A 89 26.76 -48.91 10.75
C TRP A 89 26.88 -48.97 12.26
N ILE A 90 28.03 -49.38 12.77
CA ILE A 90 28.34 -49.47 14.19
C ILE A 90 29.37 -48.39 14.53
N VAL A 91 29.09 -47.57 15.54
CA VAL A 91 29.98 -46.48 15.96
C VAL A 91 31.02 -46.99 16.95
N HIS A 92 32.28 -47.10 16.55
CA HIS A 92 33.39 -47.58 17.39
C HIS A 92 34.27 -46.44 17.92
N PRO A 93 35.02 -46.69 19.03
CA PRO A 93 36.07 -45.78 19.48
C PRO A 93 37.02 -45.37 18.32
N PRO A 94 37.50 -44.11 18.27
CA PRO A 94 37.39 -43.10 19.32
C PRO A 94 36.04 -42.34 19.33
N LYS A 95 35.17 -42.54 18.34
CA LYS A 95 33.82 -41.98 18.37
C LYS A 95 32.99 -42.73 19.41
N LYS A 96 32.34 -41.98 20.30
CA LYS A 96 31.40 -42.58 21.27
C LYS A 96 30.01 -42.72 20.66
N PHE A 97 29.56 -41.68 19.97
CA PHE A 97 28.23 -41.59 19.38
C PHE A 97 28.25 -40.72 18.12
N VAL A 98 27.18 -40.81 17.34
CA VAL A 98 26.84 -39.84 16.29
C VAL A 98 25.71 -38.95 16.81
N ASP A 99 25.93 -37.64 16.77
CA ASP A 99 24.90 -36.68 17.21
C ASP A 99 23.93 -36.39 16.06
N ILE A 100 22.70 -36.89 16.21
CA ILE A 100 21.59 -36.61 15.30
C ILE A 100 20.49 -35.76 15.95
N SER A 101 20.72 -35.21 17.15
CA SER A 101 19.72 -34.46 17.92
C SER A 101 19.22 -33.20 17.23
N ASP A 102 20.08 -32.60 16.40
CA ASP A 102 19.72 -31.42 15.61
C ASP A 102 18.81 -31.74 14.43
N TYR A 103 18.68 -32.99 13.98
CA TYR A 103 17.97 -33.36 12.75
C TYR A 103 16.53 -33.79 13.02
N ASP A 104 15.66 -33.67 12.00
CA ASP A 104 14.22 -33.95 12.16
C ASP A 104 13.78 -35.21 11.41
N HIS A 105 14.43 -35.52 10.28
CA HIS A 105 14.09 -36.65 9.41
C HIS A 105 15.30 -37.52 9.07
N LEU A 106 15.08 -38.82 8.95
CA LEU A 106 15.96 -39.75 8.24
C LEU A 106 15.47 -39.88 6.80
N VAL A 107 16.30 -39.51 5.84
CA VAL A 107 16.00 -39.65 4.41
C VAL A 107 16.78 -40.82 3.84
N ILE A 108 16.05 -41.78 3.29
CA ILE A 108 16.58 -43.02 2.72
C ILE A 108 16.09 -43.18 1.28
N SER A 109 16.98 -43.61 0.39
CA SER A 109 16.65 -43.97 -0.98
C SER A 109 17.20 -45.33 -1.34
N PHE A 110 16.36 -46.18 -1.91
CA PHE A 110 16.68 -47.49 -2.43
C PHE A 110 16.82 -47.47 -3.96
N ASP A 111 17.59 -48.40 -4.50
CA ASP A 111 17.75 -48.66 -5.93
C ASP A 111 16.68 -49.65 -6.43
N GLU A 112 16.48 -49.69 -7.75
CA GLU A 112 15.54 -50.60 -8.43
C GLU A 112 15.85 -52.08 -8.18
N SER A 113 17.11 -52.42 -7.94
CA SER A 113 17.53 -53.78 -7.56
C SER A 113 17.04 -54.23 -6.18
N THR A 114 16.46 -53.34 -5.37
CA THR A 114 15.86 -53.69 -4.08
C THR A 114 14.53 -54.43 -4.28
N THR A 115 14.44 -55.63 -3.74
CA THR A 115 13.22 -56.47 -3.77
C THR A 115 12.03 -55.73 -3.13
N GLU A 116 10.83 -55.92 -3.67
CA GLU A 116 9.60 -55.35 -3.11
C GLU A 116 9.14 -56.10 -1.86
N GLU A 117 9.52 -55.59 -0.69
CA GLU A 117 9.21 -56.19 0.61
C GLU A 117 9.19 -55.12 1.72
N PHE A 118 9.00 -55.55 2.97
CA PHE A 118 9.23 -54.70 4.14
C PHE A 118 10.71 -54.67 4.52
N VAL A 119 11.23 -53.47 4.73
CA VAL A 119 12.55 -53.23 5.32
C VAL A 119 12.35 -52.59 6.68
N VAL A 120 13.08 -53.07 7.69
CA VAL A 120 13.08 -52.48 9.02
C VAL A 120 14.36 -51.65 9.17
N ILE A 121 14.18 -50.38 9.53
CA ILE A 121 15.28 -49.52 9.95
C ILE A 121 15.33 -49.50 11.46
N ILE A 122 16.52 -49.68 12.02
CA ILE A 122 16.75 -49.71 13.46
C ILE A 122 17.80 -48.66 13.81
N LEU A 123 17.48 -47.84 14.81
CA LEU A 123 18.42 -46.95 15.49
C LEU A 123 18.64 -47.50 16.91
N GLN A 124 19.89 -47.67 17.33
CA GLN A 124 20.20 -47.96 18.72
C GLN A 124 20.79 -46.72 19.41
N LEU A 125 20.09 -46.28 20.46
CA LEU A 125 20.49 -45.14 21.27
C LEU A 125 20.98 -45.62 22.64
N PHE A 126 22.06 -45.02 23.12
CA PHE A 126 22.48 -45.21 24.50
C PHE A 126 21.53 -44.47 25.44
N THR A 127 21.02 -45.16 26.45
CA THR A 127 20.10 -44.60 27.44
C THR A 127 20.80 -44.48 28.79
N ASP A 128 20.95 -43.25 29.29
CA ASP A 128 21.62 -43.02 30.58
C ASP A 128 20.91 -43.75 31.72
N GLY A 129 21.70 -44.35 32.61
CA GLY A 129 21.19 -45.13 33.74
C GLY A 129 20.69 -46.52 33.39
N PHE A 130 20.65 -46.90 32.11
CA PHE A 130 20.25 -48.23 31.67
C PHE A 130 21.31 -48.93 30.81
N SER A 131 21.75 -48.27 29.73
CA SER A 131 22.68 -48.85 28.77
C SER A 131 24.11 -48.92 29.32
N ARG A 132 24.82 -49.99 28.94
CA ARG A 132 26.25 -50.20 29.26
C ARG A 132 27.09 -50.04 27.99
N LEU A 133 28.22 -49.35 28.09
CA LEU A 133 29.06 -49.07 26.91
C LEU A 133 29.70 -50.35 26.35
N GLU A 134 29.98 -51.32 27.22
CA GLU A 134 30.60 -52.59 26.89
C GLU A 134 29.61 -53.60 26.31
N ASP A 135 28.31 -53.36 26.48
CA ASP A 135 27.24 -54.30 26.12
C ASP A 135 26.16 -53.60 25.30
N ARG A 136 26.32 -53.64 23.97
CA ARG A 136 25.39 -53.01 23.01
C ARG A 136 23.98 -53.57 23.04
N MET A 137 23.79 -54.79 23.54
CA MET A 137 22.44 -55.37 23.58
C MET A 137 21.53 -54.55 24.50
N THR A 138 22.10 -53.92 25.54
CA THR A 138 21.39 -53.04 26.49
C THR A 138 21.02 -51.67 25.92
N TRP A 139 21.36 -51.38 24.67
CA TRP A 139 21.04 -50.09 24.05
C TRP A 139 19.59 -50.11 23.57
N ARG A 140 18.91 -48.97 23.68
CA ARG A 140 17.48 -48.88 23.41
C ARG A 140 17.24 -48.94 21.91
N TYR A 141 16.41 -49.90 21.49
CA TYR A 141 16.01 -50.06 20.09
C TYR A 141 14.92 -49.06 19.74
N PHE A 142 15.06 -48.48 18.55
CA PHE A 142 14.08 -47.63 17.91
C PHE A 142 13.92 -48.12 16.48
N SER A 143 12.75 -48.65 16.13
CA SER A 143 12.52 -49.27 14.82
C SER A 143 11.43 -48.57 14.03
N LYS A 144 11.57 -48.59 12.70
CA LYS A 144 10.54 -48.20 11.76
C LYS A 144 10.50 -49.19 10.60
N GLU A 145 9.32 -49.73 10.34
CA GLU A 145 9.07 -50.58 9.17
C GLU A 145 8.70 -49.72 7.96
N LEU A 146 9.27 -50.07 6.81
CA LEU A 146 9.02 -49.40 5.53
C LEU A 146 8.58 -50.43 4.48
N PRO A 147 7.38 -50.28 3.90
CA PRO A 147 6.99 -51.06 2.73
C PRO A 147 7.70 -50.50 1.49
N ILE A 148 8.54 -51.32 0.85
CA ILE A 148 9.19 -51.00 -0.41
C ILE A 148 8.29 -51.46 -1.56
N LYS A 149 7.74 -50.52 -2.31
CA LYS A 149 6.90 -50.78 -3.50
C LYS A 149 7.58 -50.23 -4.75
N ASP A 150 7.31 -50.80 -5.92
CA ASP A 150 7.94 -50.42 -7.20
C ASP A 150 8.10 -48.91 -7.44
N LYS A 151 7.06 -48.12 -7.17
CA LYS A 151 7.06 -46.67 -7.42
C LYS A 151 7.64 -45.83 -6.29
N GLN A 152 7.76 -46.38 -5.08
CA GLN A 152 8.19 -45.65 -3.89
C GLN A 152 9.48 -46.24 -3.34
N LYS A 153 10.60 -45.69 -3.79
CA LYS A 153 11.94 -46.10 -3.35
C LYS A 153 12.66 -45.00 -2.56
N LYS A 154 12.02 -43.86 -2.31
CA LYS A 154 12.56 -42.76 -1.49
C LYS A 154 11.60 -42.42 -0.35
N PHE A 155 12.15 -42.32 0.86
CA PHE A 155 11.43 -42.12 2.10
C PHE A 155 12.06 -40.97 2.89
N SER A 156 11.22 -40.11 3.47
CA SER A 156 11.61 -39.11 4.46
C SER A 156 10.82 -39.40 5.73
N ILE A 157 11.52 -39.86 6.77
CA ILE A 157 10.91 -40.45 7.96
C ILE A 157 11.21 -39.53 9.14
N PRO A 158 10.21 -38.92 9.78
CA PRO A 158 10.44 -38.15 10.99
C PRO A 158 11.08 -39.02 12.08
N LEU A 159 12.13 -38.55 12.74
CA LEU A 159 12.81 -39.31 13.80
C LEU A 159 11.88 -39.67 14.97
N LYS A 160 10.85 -38.83 15.19
CA LYS A 160 9.78 -39.07 16.17
C LYS A 160 8.87 -40.26 15.86
N GLU A 161 8.88 -40.77 14.63
CA GLU A 161 8.10 -41.95 14.23
C GLU A 161 8.83 -43.27 14.51
N PHE A 162 10.08 -43.22 14.93
CA PHE A 162 10.78 -44.41 15.41
C PHE A 162 10.33 -44.71 16.83
N GLU A 163 9.91 -45.95 17.05
CA GLU A 163 9.36 -46.38 18.34
C GLU A 163 10.17 -47.55 18.89
N THR A 164 10.20 -47.67 20.22
CA THR A 164 10.79 -48.84 20.86
C THR A 164 9.79 -49.98 20.81
N PRO A 165 10.13 -51.11 20.15
CA PRO A 165 9.18 -52.19 20.01
C PRO A 165 8.89 -52.87 21.36
N LEU A 166 7.66 -53.35 21.53
CA LEU A 166 7.20 -53.91 22.80
C LEU A 166 8.04 -55.09 23.31
N TRP A 167 8.56 -55.92 22.39
CA TRP A 167 9.42 -57.05 22.77
C TRP A 167 10.69 -56.59 23.49
N TRP A 168 11.22 -55.40 23.19
CA TRP A 168 12.44 -54.89 23.81
C TRP A 168 12.18 -54.56 25.29
N PHE A 169 11.05 -53.91 25.57
CA PHE A 169 10.61 -53.67 26.96
C PHE A 169 10.41 -54.96 27.74
N ASN A 170 9.78 -55.97 27.11
CA ASN A 170 9.55 -57.26 27.72
C ASN A 170 10.85 -58.02 28.00
N GLN A 171 11.81 -57.98 27.07
CA GLN A 171 13.12 -58.61 27.20
C GLN A 171 13.86 -58.11 28.44
N TYR A 172 13.83 -56.79 28.67
CA TYR A 172 14.51 -56.16 29.79
C TYR A 172 13.62 -55.94 31.03
N LYS A 173 12.36 -56.39 30.97
CA LYS A 173 11.36 -56.25 32.05
C LYS A 173 11.26 -54.81 32.57
N ILE A 174 11.28 -53.85 31.65
CA ILE A 174 11.27 -52.41 31.96
C ILE A 174 10.05 -51.74 31.31
N ASN A 175 9.48 -50.76 32.01
CA ASN A 175 8.41 -49.91 31.47
C ASN A 175 9.02 -48.65 30.85
N GLU A 176 8.45 -48.15 29.76
CA GLU A 176 8.86 -46.91 29.11
C GLU A 176 8.94 -45.72 30.08
N ALA A 177 8.00 -45.61 31.03
CA ALA A 177 8.00 -44.53 32.02
C ALA A 177 9.23 -44.52 32.95
N ALA A 178 9.96 -45.64 33.04
CA ALA A 178 11.18 -45.75 33.83
C ALA A 178 12.43 -45.28 33.06
N LEU A 179 12.32 -45.02 31.76
CA LEU A 179 13.44 -44.59 30.91
C LEU A 179 13.41 -43.09 30.69
N SER A 180 14.60 -42.51 30.48
CA SER A 180 14.71 -41.14 29.99
C SER A 180 14.11 -41.01 28.59
N LYS A 181 13.79 -39.78 28.20
CA LYS A 181 13.44 -39.47 26.81
C LYS A 181 14.58 -39.92 25.87
N PRO A 182 14.26 -40.29 24.62
CA PRO A 182 15.26 -40.66 23.63
C PRO A 182 16.31 -39.55 23.47
N ASP A 183 17.58 -39.88 23.65
CA ASP A 183 18.69 -38.96 23.43
C ASP A 183 19.32 -39.24 22.05
N PHE A 184 18.86 -38.48 21.07
CA PHE A 184 19.34 -38.55 19.69
C PHE A 184 20.79 -38.05 19.51
N SER A 185 21.43 -37.47 20.55
CA SER A 185 22.86 -37.18 20.50
C SER A 185 23.73 -38.43 20.68
N LYS A 186 23.13 -39.54 21.14
CA LYS A 186 23.82 -40.77 21.53
C LYS A 186 23.53 -41.97 20.62
N LEU A 187 23.50 -41.73 19.31
CA LEU A 187 23.32 -42.80 18.33
C LEU A 187 24.59 -43.66 18.24
N GLY A 188 24.44 -44.95 18.49
CA GLY A 188 25.55 -45.92 18.42
C GLY A 188 25.49 -46.87 17.24
N MET A 189 24.32 -47.06 16.66
CA MET A 189 24.13 -47.97 15.54
C MET A 189 22.94 -47.58 14.69
N ILE A 190 23.09 -47.75 13.38
CA ILE A 190 22.01 -47.71 12.41
C ILE A 190 22.00 -49.04 11.70
N SER A 191 20.84 -49.67 11.57
CA SER A 191 20.71 -50.90 10.81
C SER A 191 19.55 -50.84 9.83
N ILE A 192 19.73 -51.52 8.70
CA ILE A 192 18.72 -51.77 7.68
C ILE A 192 18.68 -53.27 7.44
N GLN A 193 17.52 -53.88 7.66
CA GLN A 193 17.34 -55.32 7.51
C GLN A 193 16.02 -55.69 6.84
N ASP A 194 15.97 -56.91 6.33
CA ASP A 194 14.72 -57.55 5.93
C ASP A 194 13.74 -57.60 7.11
N GLY A 195 12.50 -57.20 6.84
CA GLY A 195 11.39 -57.24 7.79
C GLY A 195 10.24 -58.15 7.37
N SER A 196 10.44 -59.00 6.35
CA SER A 196 9.39 -59.84 5.80
C SER A 196 9.51 -61.30 6.22
N ASP A 197 8.36 -61.96 6.34
CA ASP A 197 8.27 -63.33 6.84
C ASP A 197 8.51 -64.41 5.77
N ALA A 198 8.60 -64.02 4.49
CA ALA A 198 8.80 -64.96 3.40
C ALA A 198 10.25 -65.51 3.35
N PHE A 199 10.38 -66.81 3.10
CA PHE A 199 11.65 -67.55 3.15
C PHE A 199 11.91 -68.30 1.85
N GLY A 200 13.18 -68.65 1.61
CA GLY A 200 13.61 -69.44 0.45
C GLY A 200 13.63 -68.69 -0.88
N HIS A 201 13.26 -67.40 -0.88
CA HIS A 201 13.37 -66.53 -2.03
C HIS A 201 14.68 -65.75 -2.00
N HIS A 202 15.18 -65.51 -3.20
CA HIS A 202 16.32 -64.65 -3.43
C HIS A 202 15.94 -63.19 -3.22
N ARG A 203 16.75 -62.44 -2.47
CA ARG A 203 16.44 -61.07 -2.09
C ARG A 203 17.66 -60.18 -2.12
N ALA A 204 17.40 -58.89 -2.34
CA ALA A 204 18.43 -57.88 -2.29
C ALA A 204 17.91 -56.58 -1.69
N ILE A 205 18.78 -55.90 -0.93
CA ILE A 205 18.59 -54.53 -0.48
C ILE A 205 19.72 -53.69 -1.08
N ALA A 206 19.34 -52.68 -1.84
CA ALA A 206 20.27 -51.80 -2.54
C ALA A 206 20.00 -50.36 -2.12
N LEU A 207 20.82 -49.83 -1.22
CA LEU A 207 20.69 -48.49 -0.66
C LEU A 207 21.53 -47.49 -1.45
N LYS A 208 20.90 -46.46 -2.02
CA LYS A 208 21.59 -45.34 -2.70
C LYS A 208 21.99 -44.24 -1.74
N GLU A 209 21.13 -43.95 -0.77
CA GLU A 209 21.26 -42.76 0.05
C GLU A 209 20.73 -43.00 1.45
N LEU A 210 21.49 -42.56 2.45
CA LEU A 210 21.06 -42.42 3.83
C LEU A 210 21.62 -41.12 4.39
N ARG A 211 20.73 -40.23 4.83
CA ARG A 211 21.13 -38.95 5.44
C ARG A 211 20.11 -38.46 6.44
N PHE A 212 20.58 -37.74 7.46
CA PHE A 212 19.72 -37.01 8.37
C PHE A 212 19.52 -35.58 7.86
N HIS A 213 18.26 -35.16 7.81
CA HIS A 213 17.83 -33.89 7.25
C HIS A 213 17.16 -33.01 8.31
N LYS A 214 17.52 -31.73 8.34
CA LYS A 214 16.85 -30.69 9.14
C LYS A 214 15.74 -30.07 8.31
N GLU A 215 14.51 -30.13 8.80
CA GLU A 215 13.39 -29.49 8.14
C GLU A 215 13.49 -27.97 8.28
N LYS A 216 13.46 -27.26 7.14
CA LYS A 216 13.63 -25.80 7.09
C LYS A 216 12.30 -25.04 7.01
N SER A 217 11.17 -25.74 7.09
CA SER A 217 9.82 -25.17 6.91
C SER A 217 9.53 -24.03 7.91
N LEU A 218 9.92 -24.20 9.18
CA LEU A 218 9.78 -23.18 10.21
C LEU A 218 10.62 -21.94 9.91
N ALA A 219 11.86 -22.12 9.44
CA ALA A 219 12.73 -21.02 9.05
C ALA A 219 12.11 -20.23 7.88
N PHE A 220 11.62 -20.90 6.83
CA PHE A 220 10.92 -20.24 5.72
C PHE A 220 9.66 -19.51 6.17
N SER A 221 8.90 -20.08 7.11
CA SER A 221 7.70 -19.47 7.66
C SER A 221 8.02 -18.19 8.44
N LEU A 222 9.10 -18.18 9.23
CA LEU A 222 9.57 -16.99 9.94
C LEU A 222 10.10 -15.92 8.99
N ILE A 223 10.84 -16.30 7.94
CA ILE A 223 11.26 -15.36 6.87
C ILE A 223 10.02 -14.75 6.22
N GLY A 224 9.04 -15.56 5.85
CA GLY A 224 7.78 -15.11 5.26
C GLY A 224 7.03 -14.12 6.16
N LEU A 225 6.94 -14.41 7.46
CA LEU A 225 6.32 -13.51 8.43
C LEU A 225 7.07 -12.18 8.57
N LEU A 226 8.40 -12.21 8.55
CA LEU A 226 9.25 -11.02 8.60
C LEU A 226 9.09 -10.17 7.32
N LEU A 227 9.06 -10.80 6.14
CA LEU A 227 8.78 -10.11 4.88
C LEU A 227 7.38 -9.51 4.87
N PHE A 228 6.38 -10.25 5.36
CA PHE A 228 5.01 -9.76 5.48
C PHE A 228 4.91 -8.57 6.44
N TYR A 229 5.62 -8.61 7.57
CA TYR A 229 5.71 -7.50 8.51
C TYR A 229 6.26 -6.23 7.82
N TYR A 230 7.36 -6.35 7.07
CA TYR A 230 7.94 -5.23 6.33
C TYR A 230 7.05 -4.75 5.18
N LEU A 231 6.33 -5.65 4.52
CA LEU A 231 5.35 -5.30 3.49
C LEU A 231 4.22 -4.45 4.10
N VAL A 232 3.62 -4.89 5.21
CA VAL A 232 2.57 -4.15 5.92
C VAL A 232 3.10 -2.81 6.43
N TYR A 233 4.31 -2.78 6.98
CA TYR A 233 4.96 -1.55 7.42
C TYR A 233 5.20 -0.59 6.25
N GLY A 234 5.72 -1.08 5.12
CA GLY A 234 5.96 -0.32 3.90
C GLY A 234 4.68 0.25 3.31
N ILE A 235 3.62 -0.56 3.21
CA ILE A 235 2.28 -0.13 2.78
C ILE A 235 1.73 0.92 3.75
N GLY A 236 1.81 0.70 5.06
CA GLY A 236 1.36 1.66 6.06
C GLY A 236 2.11 2.99 5.99
N SER A 237 3.43 2.94 5.76
CA SER A 237 4.27 4.13 5.57
C SER A 237 3.90 4.86 4.27
N TRP A 238 3.80 4.14 3.15
CA TRP A 238 3.40 4.68 1.86
C TRP A 238 2.00 5.30 1.91
N LEU A 239 1.03 4.60 2.49
CA LEU A 239 -0.33 5.09 2.70
C LEU A 239 -0.32 6.33 3.61
N SER A 240 0.53 6.36 4.65
CA SER A 240 0.67 7.55 5.49
C SER A 240 1.24 8.75 4.73
N VAL A 241 2.10 8.54 3.73
CA VAL A 241 2.62 9.59 2.84
C VAL A 241 1.53 10.04 1.86
N LEU A 242 0.79 9.10 1.26
CA LEU A 242 -0.35 9.40 0.39
C LEU A 242 -1.46 10.17 1.12
N LEU A 243 -1.72 9.83 2.38
CA LEU A 243 -2.69 10.56 3.20
C LEU A 243 -2.12 11.88 3.75
N LYS A 244 -0.78 11.99 3.87
CA LYS A 244 -0.07 13.23 4.24
C LYS A 244 0.23 14.14 3.05
N THR A 245 -0.13 13.78 1.82
CA THR A 245 -0.31 14.79 0.78
C THR A 245 -1.52 15.63 1.18
N LYS A 246 -1.29 16.55 2.12
CA LYS A 246 -2.09 17.76 2.22
C LYS A 246 -2.11 18.27 0.80
N LYS A 247 -3.31 18.38 0.22
CA LYS A 247 -3.53 19.37 -0.83
C LYS A 247 -3.03 20.65 -0.19
N HIS A 248 -1.79 21.06 -0.50
CA HIS A 248 -1.45 22.45 -0.35
C HIS A 248 -2.49 23.11 -1.25
N PRO A 249 -3.47 23.85 -0.71
CA PRO A 249 -4.14 24.79 -1.59
C PRO A 249 -2.98 25.54 -2.24
N LEU A 250 -2.99 25.62 -3.57
CA LEU A 250 -2.14 26.55 -4.29
C LEU A 250 -2.63 27.95 -3.90
N ALA A 251 -2.42 28.32 -2.64
CA ALA A 251 -2.31 29.69 -2.21
C ALA A 251 -0.96 30.09 -2.75
N ILE A 252 -0.94 30.47 -4.03
CA ILE A 252 0.05 31.42 -4.50
C ILE A 252 -0.17 32.61 -3.56
N PRO A 253 0.73 32.93 -2.63
CA PRO A 253 0.65 34.21 -1.97
C PRO A 253 0.85 35.20 -3.11
N TYR A 254 -0.23 35.84 -3.55
CA TYR A 254 -0.07 36.99 -4.40
C TYR A 254 0.65 38.00 -3.50
N GLN A 255 1.95 38.16 -3.72
CA GLN A 255 2.65 39.32 -3.24
C GLN A 255 1.98 40.45 -4.01
N ILE A 256 1.24 41.33 -3.31
CA ILE A 256 0.89 42.62 -3.90
C ILE A 256 2.25 43.21 -4.27
N LEU A 257 2.58 43.19 -5.56
CA LEU A 257 3.51 44.18 -6.06
C LEU A 257 2.85 45.50 -5.67
N GLU A 258 3.39 46.18 -4.67
CA GLU A 258 3.13 47.59 -4.47
C GLU A 258 3.65 48.29 -5.74
N ILE A 259 2.82 48.26 -6.79
CA ILE A 259 2.90 49.23 -7.85
C ILE A 259 2.63 50.53 -7.12
N GLU A 260 3.69 51.32 -6.95
CA GLU A 260 3.58 52.68 -6.51
C GLU A 260 2.42 53.32 -7.28
N ASN A 261 1.34 53.56 -6.55
CA ASN A 261 0.05 53.89 -7.13
C ASN A 261 0.17 55.28 -7.74
N ASP A 262 0.36 55.31 -9.06
CA ASP A 262 0.32 56.49 -9.93
C ASP A 262 -1.08 57.14 -10.00
N THR A 263 -1.83 57.07 -8.91
CA THR A 263 -3.18 57.60 -8.73
C THR A 263 -3.21 59.13 -8.85
N ALA A 264 -2.10 59.81 -8.57
CA ALA A 264 -2.00 61.25 -8.74
C ALA A 264 -1.91 61.65 -10.23
N ASP A 265 -1.08 60.96 -11.03
CA ASP A 265 -0.96 61.24 -12.46
C ASP A 265 -2.20 60.78 -13.24
N GLU A 266 -2.75 59.62 -12.91
CA GLU A 266 -4.01 59.15 -13.50
C GLU A 266 -5.19 60.07 -13.18
N LYS A 267 -5.30 60.57 -11.93
CA LYS A 267 -6.32 61.56 -11.56
C LYS A 267 -6.16 62.83 -12.40
N LYS A 268 -4.93 63.34 -12.54
CA LYS A 268 -4.65 64.52 -13.34
C LYS A 268 -5.08 64.30 -14.80
N LYS A 269 -4.70 63.17 -15.41
CA LYS A 269 -5.10 62.78 -16.77
C LYS A 269 -6.62 62.72 -16.95
N VAL A 270 -7.35 62.17 -15.98
CA VAL A 270 -8.83 62.12 -16.00
C VAL A 270 -9.44 63.52 -16.02
N LEU A 271 -8.97 64.42 -15.16
CA LEU A 271 -9.54 65.77 -15.06
C LEU A 271 -9.17 66.65 -16.25
N GLU A 272 -7.93 66.58 -16.72
CA GLU A 272 -7.47 67.31 -17.91
C GLU A 272 -8.24 66.88 -19.16
N TYR A 273 -8.42 65.57 -19.35
CA TYR A 273 -9.18 65.07 -20.51
C TYR A 273 -10.63 65.57 -20.49
N LEU A 274 -11.29 65.54 -19.33
CA LEU A 274 -12.65 66.06 -19.19
C LEU A 274 -12.73 67.56 -19.42
N GLY A 275 -11.79 68.34 -18.87
CA GLY A 275 -11.72 69.79 -19.06
C GLY A 275 -11.49 70.20 -20.51
N ASN A 276 -10.74 69.40 -21.28
CA ASN A 276 -10.45 69.70 -22.68
C ASN A 276 -11.52 69.19 -23.65
N ASN A 277 -12.28 68.14 -23.28
CA ASN A 277 -13.19 67.45 -24.19
C ASN A 277 -14.68 67.55 -23.81
N PHE A 278 -15.06 68.27 -22.75
CA PHE A 278 -16.47 68.32 -22.30
C PHE A 278 -17.44 68.77 -23.40
N SER A 279 -17.01 69.62 -24.34
CA SER A 279 -17.81 70.12 -25.45
C SER A 279 -18.11 69.06 -26.52
N ASN A 280 -17.40 67.92 -26.52
CA ASN A 280 -17.65 66.83 -27.45
C ASN A 280 -18.96 66.12 -27.13
N GLN A 281 -19.92 66.20 -28.06
CA GLN A 281 -21.26 65.63 -27.93
C GLN A 281 -21.27 64.10 -27.81
N SER A 282 -20.25 63.42 -28.33
CA SER A 282 -20.09 61.96 -28.31
C SER A 282 -19.23 61.44 -27.15
N LEU A 283 -18.84 62.32 -26.22
CA LEU A 283 -18.01 61.95 -25.08
C LEU A 283 -18.76 60.96 -24.17
N SER A 284 -18.18 59.78 -24.02
CA SER A 284 -18.67 58.71 -23.15
C SER A 284 -17.54 58.21 -22.24
N LEU A 285 -17.91 57.56 -21.15
CA LEU A 285 -16.96 56.97 -20.22
C LEU A 285 -16.06 55.91 -20.90
N SER A 286 -16.63 55.09 -21.79
CA SER A 286 -15.87 54.10 -22.57
C SER A 286 -14.86 54.78 -23.47
N ARG A 287 -15.29 55.79 -24.23
CA ARG A 287 -14.41 56.50 -25.15
C ARG A 287 -13.25 57.19 -24.42
N MET A 288 -13.53 57.81 -23.27
CA MET A 288 -12.49 58.37 -22.43
C MET A 288 -11.50 57.31 -21.93
N SER A 289 -12.00 56.16 -21.48
CA SER A 289 -11.18 55.02 -21.06
C SER A 289 -10.26 54.53 -22.16
N ASP A 290 -10.77 54.40 -23.38
CA ASP A 290 -10.00 53.96 -24.54
C ASP A 290 -8.90 54.97 -24.92
N GLU A 291 -9.19 56.27 -24.80
CA GLU A 291 -8.25 57.33 -25.21
C GLU A 291 -7.11 57.55 -24.21
N ILE A 292 -7.39 57.49 -22.91
CA ILE A 292 -6.39 57.78 -21.85
C ILE A 292 -5.77 56.51 -21.25
N GLY A 293 -6.21 55.33 -21.68
CA GLY A 293 -5.70 54.03 -21.21
C GLY A 293 -6.06 53.68 -19.77
N ILE A 294 -7.05 54.34 -19.17
CA ILE A 294 -7.49 54.10 -17.78
C ILE A 294 -8.84 53.37 -17.80
N PRO A 295 -8.98 52.19 -17.17
CA PRO A 295 -10.23 51.43 -17.16
C PRO A 295 -11.42 52.25 -16.65
N THR A 296 -12.59 52.12 -17.29
CA THR A 296 -13.85 52.80 -16.95
C THR A 296 -14.24 52.73 -15.46
N ILE A 297 -13.98 51.58 -14.81
CA ILE A 297 -14.22 51.35 -13.38
C ILE A 297 -13.34 52.29 -12.53
N LYS A 298 -12.07 52.44 -12.91
CA LYS A 298 -11.09 53.30 -12.22
C LYS A 298 -11.43 54.77 -12.41
N ILE A 299 -11.78 55.19 -13.64
CA ILE A 299 -12.28 56.57 -13.91
C ILE A 299 -13.51 56.89 -13.06
N SER A 300 -14.49 55.98 -13.03
CA SER A 300 -15.72 56.18 -12.23
C SER A 300 -15.41 56.26 -10.74
N SER A 301 -14.47 55.46 -10.25
CA SER A 301 -14.01 55.49 -8.86
C SER A 301 -13.32 56.82 -8.54
N ILE A 302 -12.44 57.32 -9.40
CA ILE A 302 -11.75 58.61 -9.22
C ILE A 302 -12.78 59.75 -9.11
N ILE A 303 -13.73 59.85 -10.05
CA ILE A 303 -14.74 60.93 -10.04
C ILE A 303 -15.65 60.82 -8.80
N LYS A 304 -16.06 59.60 -8.45
CA LYS A 304 -16.90 59.37 -7.26
C LYS A 304 -16.15 59.67 -5.97
N LYS A 305 -14.87 59.32 -5.86
CA LYS A 305 -14.06 59.60 -4.66
C LYS A 305 -13.83 61.09 -4.46
N GLU A 306 -13.55 61.82 -5.54
CA GLU A 306 -13.16 63.23 -5.48
C GLU A 306 -14.35 64.18 -5.40
N TYR A 307 -15.41 63.91 -6.16
CA TYR A 307 -16.55 64.82 -6.27
C TYR A 307 -17.85 64.24 -5.72
N ASN A 308 -17.85 62.98 -5.28
CA ASN A 308 -19.07 62.25 -4.88
C ASN A 308 -20.16 62.25 -5.99
N LEU A 309 -19.72 62.27 -7.25
CA LEU A 309 -20.59 62.28 -8.43
C LEU A 309 -20.30 61.08 -9.33
N THR A 310 -21.30 60.69 -10.12
CA THR A 310 -21.08 59.81 -11.27
C THR A 310 -20.40 60.58 -12.41
N PHE A 311 -19.72 59.88 -13.33
CA PHE A 311 -19.12 60.47 -14.53
C PHE A 311 -20.08 61.40 -15.28
N ARG A 312 -21.31 60.95 -15.52
CA ARG A 312 -22.32 61.73 -16.25
C ARG A 312 -22.76 62.96 -15.48
N GLN A 313 -22.89 62.87 -14.16
CA GLN A 313 -23.21 64.03 -13.33
C GLN A 313 -22.08 65.05 -13.35
N TYR A 314 -20.83 64.61 -13.19
CA TYR A 314 -19.67 65.50 -13.22
C TYR A 314 -19.48 66.18 -14.58
N LEU A 315 -19.61 65.43 -15.68
CA LEU A 315 -19.60 65.99 -17.03
C LEU A 315 -20.71 67.04 -17.21
N ASN A 316 -21.93 66.76 -16.77
CA ASN A 316 -23.01 67.74 -16.83
C ASN A 316 -22.68 68.99 -16.00
N THR A 317 -22.09 68.84 -14.82
CA THR A 317 -21.66 69.98 -13.99
C THR A 317 -20.67 70.87 -14.74
N ILE A 318 -19.60 70.30 -15.33
CA ILE A 318 -18.62 71.08 -16.12
C ILE A 318 -19.33 71.83 -17.26
N ARG A 319 -20.18 71.13 -18.02
CA ARG A 319 -20.92 71.73 -19.14
C ARG A 319 -21.84 72.86 -18.71
N ILE A 320 -22.54 72.71 -17.59
CA ILE A 320 -23.43 73.76 -17.06
C ILE A 320 -22.64 74.93 -16.50
N THR A 321 -21.50 74.69 -15.84
CA THR A 321 -20.59 75.75 -15.38
C THR A 321 -20.09 76.58 -16.55
N GLU A 322 -19.66 75.95 -17.64
CA GLU A 322 -19.26 76.68 -18.84
C GLU A 322 -20.45 77.38 -19.51
N ALA A 323 -21.65 76.78 -19.49
CA ALA A 323 -22.85 77.43 -20.00
C ALA A 323 -23.19 78.69 -19.21
N LYS A 324 -23.07 78.68 -17.88
CA LYS A 324 -23.24 79.88 -17.03
C LYS A 324 -22.29 80.99 -17.45
N ARG A 325 -21.01 80.66 -17.63
CA ARG A 325 -19.99 81.61 -18.09
C ARG A 325 -20.37 82.22 -19.44
N LEU A 326 -20.74 81.39 -20.42
CA LEU A 326 -21.17 81.86 -21.75
C LEU A 326 -22.47 82.67 -21.72
N LEU A 327 -23.39 82.37 -20.81
CA LEU A 327 -24.63 83.14 -20.63
C LEU A 327 -24.36 84.55 -20.11
N GLN A 328 -23.33 84.73 -19.28
CA GLN A 328 -22.92 86.02 -18.70
C GLN A 328 -22.04 86.84 -19.66
N GLU A 329 -21.10 86.19 -20.33
CA GLU A 329 -20.08 86.89 -21.13
C GLU A 329 -20.50 87.15 -22.59
N THR A 330 -21.54 86.48 -23.10
CA THR A 330 -21.87 86.50 -24.53
C THR A 330 -23.35 86.74 -24.80
N LYS A 331 -23.64 87.31 -25.98
CA LYS A 331 -25.02 87.50 -26.49
C LYS A 331 -25.52 86.32 -27.34
N LEU A 332 -24.88 85.16 -27.25
CA LEU A 332 -25.24 83.97 -28.05
C LEU A 332 -26.66 83.50 -27.72
N GLN A 333 -27.34 82.87 -28.68
CA GLN A 333 -28.63 82.24 -28.38
C GLN A 333 -28.43 81.02 -27.46
N ILE A 334 -29.40 80.72 -26.59
CA ILE A 334 -29.31 79.57 -25.66
C ILE A 334 -29.09 78.26 -26.42
N SER A 335 -29.74 78.10 -27.59
CA SER A 335 -29.52 76.98 -28.50
C SER A 335 -28.05 76.82 -28.89
N GLN A 336 -27.38 77.91 -29.24
CA GLN A 336 -25.97 77.91 -29.61
C GLN A 336 -25.06 77.58 -28.41
N ILE A 337 -25.38 78.09 -27.22
CA ILE A 337 -24.64 77.76 -26.00
C ILE A 337 -24.78 76.27 -25.68
N ALA A 338 -25.99 75.72 -25.76
CA ALA A 338 -26.23 74.30 -25.54
C ALA A 338 -25.37 73.41 -26.45
N TYR A 339 -25.29 73.74 -27.74
CA TYR A 339 -24.44 73.01 -28.68
C TYR A 339 -22.95 73.18 -28.39
N ARG A 340 -22.49 74.39 -28.02
CA ARG A 340 -21.08 74.67 -27.72
C ARG A 340 -20.57 73.94 -26.48
N VAL A 341 -21.41 73.75 -25.47
CA VAL A 341 -21.04 73.00 -24.26
C VAL A 341 -21.30 71.50 -24.39
N GLY A 342 -21.65 71.00 -25.58
CA GLY A 342 -21.69 69.57 -25.88
C GLY A 342 -23.04 68.87 -25.67
N TYR A 343 -24.16 69.61 -25.65
CA TYR A 343 -25.49 69.01 -25.74
C TYR A 343 -25.96 68.92 -27.20
N THR A 344 -26.60 67.80 -27.54
CA THR A 344 -27.22 67.60 -28.87
C THR A 344 -28.69 68.07 -28.91
N ASN A 345 -29.32 68.23 -27.74
CA ASN A 345 -30.73 68.51 -27.60
C ASN A 345 -30.96 69.66 -26.60
N LEU A 346 -31.60 70.73 -27.07
CA LEU A 346 -31.90 71.93 -26.28
C LEU A 346 -32.80 71.63 -25.07
N THR A 347 -33.84 70.81 -25.24
CA THR A 347 -34.75 70.42 -24.15
C THR A 347 -34.00 69.68 -23.03
N HIS A 348 -33.06 68.80 -23.38
CA HIS A 348 -32.23 68.10 -22.39
C HIS A 348 -31.27 69.06 -21.68
N PHE A 349 -30.69 70.03 -22.42
CA PHE A 349 -29.88 71.09 -21.83
C PHE A 349 -30.68 71.92 -20.83
N CYS A 350 -31.84 72.48 -21.21
CA CYS A 350 -32.65 73.33 -20.32
C CYS A 350 -33.09 72.59 -19.05
N ARG A 351 -33.52 71.33 -19.17
CA ARG A 351 -33.86 70.49 -18.01
C ARG A 351 -32.66 70.25 -17.10
N THR A 352 -31.48 70.00 -17.67
CA THR A 352 -30.26 69.74 -16.90
C THR A 352 -29.75 71.02 -16.23
N PHE A 353 -29.80 72.16 -16.93
CA PHE A 353 -29.44 73.46 -16.41
C PHE A 353 -30.34 73.83 -15.24
N ASN A 354 -31.67 73.76 -15.40
CA ASN A 354 -32.61 74.05 -14.32
C ASN A 354 -32.40 73.10 -13.14
N ARG A 355 -32.25 71.79 -13.37
CA ARG A 355 -31.97 70.83 -12.28
C ARG A 355 -30.68 71.13 -11.48
N ILE A 356 -29.65 71.70 -12.11
CA ILE A 356 -28.36 71.98 -11.46
C ILE A 356 -28.34 73.39 -10.83
N THR A 357 -29.11 74.33 -11.35
CA THR A 357 -29.04 75.75 -10.99
C THR A 357 -30.29 76.28 -10.30
N ASN A 358 -31.37 75.52 -10.30
CA ASN A 358 -32.72 75.87 -9.87
C ASN A 358 -33.41 77.00 -10.66
N VAL A 359 -32.78 77.50 -11.73
CA VAL A 359 -33.33 78.56 -12.58
C VAL A 359 -33.19 78.19 -14.06
N SER A 360 -34.01 78.79 -14.93
CA SER A 360 -33.89 78.55 -16.37
C SER A 360 -32.65 79.25 -16.95
N PRO A 361 -32.07 78.80 -18.08
CA PRO A 361 -30.95 79.51 -18.70
C PRO A 361 -31.28 80.96 -19.10
N ASN A 362 -32.55 81.24 -19.46
CA ASN A 362 -33.03 82.61 -19.76
C ASN A 362 -33.02 83.45 -18.47
N THR A 363 -33.65 82.92 -17.42
CA THR A 363 -33.73 83.57 -16.11
C THR A 363 -32.33 83.83 -15.55
N PHE A 364 -31.42 82.85 -15.63
CA PHE A 364 -30.03 83.01 -15.19
C PHE A 364 -29.28 84.14 -15.95
N ARG A 365 -29.56 84.30 -17.25
CA ARG A 365 -29.00 85.41 -18.03
C ARG A 365 -29.57 86.74 -17.56
N GLN A 366 -30.89 86.83 -17.40
CA GLN A 366 -31.59 88.02 -16.94
C GLN A 366 -31.14 88.44 -15.54
N GLU A 367 -31.09 87.51 -14.58
CA GLU A 367 -30.58 87.74 -13.21
C GLU A 367 -29.12 88.22 -13.19
N SER A 368 -28.31 87.80 -14.18
CA SER A 368 -26.92 88.28 -14.31
C SER A 368 -26.80 89.66 -14.96
N SER A 369 -27.86 90.14 -15.64
CA SER A 369 -27.92 91.44 -16.30
C SER A 369 -28.81 92.47 -15.61
N GLU A 370 -29.74 92.06 -14.74
CA GLU A 370 -30.77 92.89 -14.14
C GLU A 370 -30.96 92.53 -12.66
N ASN A 371 -30.30 93.29 -11.79
CA ASN A 371 -30.70 93.48 -10.41
C ASN A 371 -31.67 94.68 -10.40
N SER A 372 -32.91 94.45 -10.86
CA SER A 372 -34.08 95.33 -10.66
C SER A 372 -35.38 94.62 -11.08
N ASP A 373 -36.14 94.25 -10.04
CA ASP A 373 -37.61 94.20 -9.91
C ASP A 373 -38.49 93.23 -10.75
N GLU A 374 -39.12 92.33 -9.97
CA GLU A 374 -40.53 91.85 -9.97
C GLU A 374 -41.07 90.83 -11.02
N GLU A 375 -41.96 89.99 -10.47
CA GLU A 375 -42.61 88.76 -10.97
C GLU A 375 -43.71 89.00 -12.03
N GLU A 376 -43.87 88.12 -13.04
CA GLU A 376 -45.08 87.28 -13.24
C GLU A 376 -45.05 86.43 -14.53
N ASP A 377 -45.43 85.16 -14.33
CA ASP A 377 -46.26 84.22 -15.12
C ASP A 377 -46.11 84.02 -16.65
N CYS A 378 -46.08 82.73 -17.04
CA CYS A 378 -46.87 82.18 -18.15
C CYS A 378 -46.91 80.63 -18.06
N ASP A 379 -48.05 80.16 -17.56
CA ASP A 379 -48.65 78.83 -17.61
C ASP A 379 -48.88 78.28 -19.06
N ASN A 380 -48.63 76.97 -19.26
CA ASN A 380 -49.28 75.95 -20.17
C ASN A 380 -49.62 76.28 -21.67
N PRO A 381 -50.24 75.41 -22.54
CA PRO A 381 -50.80 74.04 -22.44
C PRO A 381 -50.26 73.01 -23.49
N LEU A 382 -50.48 71.69 -23.39
CA LEU A 382 -51.66 70.97 -23.93
C LEU A 382 -51.61 69.44 -23.62
N LYS A 383 -52.76 68.88 -23.20
CA LYS A 383 -53.16 67.44 -23.26
C LYS A 383 -54.23 67.27 -24.38
N PRO A 384 -54.49 66.08 -24.95
CA PRO A 384 -55.58 65.20 -24.43
C PRO A 384 -55.43 63.66 -24.61
N LYS A 385 -56.27 62.95 -23.79
CA LYS A 385 -56.84 61.57 -23.70
C LYS A 385 -56.56 60.52 -24.82
N VAL A 386 -56.51 59.20 -24.56
CA VAL A 386 -57.65 58.24 -24.45
C VAL A 386 -57.19 56.85 -23.91
N LYS A 387 -58.06 56.11 -23.19
CA LYS A 387 -58.02 54.66 -22.81
C LYS A 387 -59.11 53.93 -23.64
N PRO A 388 -59.09 52.59 -23.89
CA PRO A 388 -59.39 51.57 -22.84
C PRO A 388 -58.67 50.19 -23.03
N GLN A 389 -58.48 49.39 -21.96
CA GLN A 389 -59.11 48.07 -21.63
C GLN A 389 -58.91 46.96 -22.69
N ASN A 390 -58.81 45.65 -22.44
CA ASN A 390 -58.85 44.65 -21.36
C ASN A 390 -58.30 43.36 -22.05
N GLY A 391 -57.93 42.23 -21.45
CA GLY A 391 -58.15 41.61 -20.16
C GLY A 391 -57.27 40.34 -20.07
N LYS A 392 -56.96 39.85 -18.86
CA LYS A 392 -57.75 38.87 -18.05
C LYS A 392 -57.64 37.44 -18.60
N THR A 393 -57.44 36.36 -17.85
CA THR A 393 -57.33 36.10 -16.40
C THR A 393 -57.12 34.59 -16.18
N SER A 394 -56.49 34.21 -15.05
CA SER A 394 -56.88 33.17 -14.06
C SER A 394 -57.03 31.70 -14.52
N SER A 395 -56.94 30.62 -13.74
CA SER A 395 -56.43 30.20 -12.42
C SER A 395 -57.06 28.81 -12.18
N ASP A 396 -56.42 27.94 -11.41
CA ASP A 396 -57.02 26.83 -10.64
C ASP A 396 -57.79 25.70 -11.37
N ASN A 397 -57.36 24.45 -11.13
CA ASN A 397 -58.01 23.58 -10.13
C ASN A 397 -57.47 22.13 -10.11
N THR A 398 -57.33 21.61 -8.88
CA THR A 398 -57.62 20.24 -8.38
C THR A 398 -57.00 18.95 -8.97
N VAL A 399 -56.33 18.25 -8.05
CA VAL A 399 -56.11 16.78 -7.80
C VAL A 399 -57.35 15.92 -8.17
N PRO A 400 -57.26 14.64 -8.66
CA PRO A 400 -56.92 13.52 -7.76
C PRO A 400 -56.38 12.14 -8.29
N LEU A 401 -55.88 11.36 -7.31
CA LEU A 401 -56.00 9.90 -7.08
C LEU A 401 -55.18 8.86 -7.90
N LYS A 402 -54.46 8.01 -7.11
CA LYS A 402 -54.29 6.52 -7.20
C LYS A 402 -53.54 5.97 -8.44
N SER A 403 -52.74 4.90 -8.43
CA SER A 403 -52.54 3.75 -7.52
C SER A 403 -51.38 2.86 -8.03
N LYS A 404 -50.83 2.00 -7.14
CA LYS A 404 -50.27 0.63 -7.36
C LYS A 404 -48.95 0.50 -8.16
N THR A 405 -47.83 0.12 -7.52
CA THR A 405 -47.31 -1.26 -7.26
C THR A 405 -47.11 -2.14 -8.49
N PHE A 406 -45.87 -2.57 -8.74
CA PHE A 406 -45.36 -3.90 -9.14
C PHE A 406 -43.82 -3.77 -9.21
N THR A 407 -43.05 -4.22 -8.20
CA THR A 407 -42.23 -5.46 -8.21
C THR A 407 -41.56 -5.79 -9.55
N GLU A 408 -40.24 -5.72 -9.58
CA GLU A 408 -39.34 -6.89 -9.50
C GLU A 408 -38.10 -6.54 -8.67
#